data_AF-A0A948KQM0-F1
#
_entry.id   AF-A0A948KQM0-F1
#
_cell.length_a   1.000
_cell.length_b   1.000
_cell.length_c   1.000
_cell.angle_alpha   90.00
_cell.angle_beta   90.00
_cell.angle_gamma   90.00
#
_symmetry.space_group_name_H-M   'P 1'
#
loop_
_entity.id
_entity.type
_entity.pdbx_description
1 polymer ?
#
loop_
_entity_poly.entity_id
_entity_poly.type
_entity_poly.pdbx_seq_one_letter_code
_entity_poly.pdbx_strand_id
1 'polypeptide(L)'
;MIETQKIRKFFPAIKAGRIVSNNAASTQAPIQLLDLLDKLIVQYDNVHRGQSQSSLLTTERFESSYDTIAQFVGAPSRKNIILYRNATEAINSVMYSLMTEFKDGDNVVTTFMEHNSNYVPWYGLCSEILPKFGVKVECRLARFDKETGALDLDHLKSLVDKRTKLVCCTGVSNFLGTKNPIKKIREIADSSGYTQPSGEKKSYLLIDGAQVVPSAFVDVKDLDVDFFAWSFHKMLAPFGVGALYAREELLLKMRPFLYGGDMIAEGKVGPEKVEYNSLPWKFTAGTPNILGTIISAQAVRLLMDFSLNPGEFNYFMTDKKL
;
A
#
# COMPACT_ATOMS: atom_id res chain seq x y z
N MET A 1 -5.47 -9.66 -27.60
CA MET A 1 -5.90 -8.24 -27.66
C MET A 1 -7.06 -8.08 -26.67
N ILE A 2 -7.05 -7.07 -25.80
CA ILE A 2 -8.11 -6.90 -24.79
C ILE A 2 -9.42 -6.49 -25.48
N GLU A 3 -10.49 -7.28 -25.29
CA GLU A 3 -11.81 -7.01 -25.88
C GLU A 3 -12.57 -5.95 -25.06
N THR A 4 -12.18 -4.69 -25.22
CA THR A 4 -12.70 -3.56 -24.42
C THR A 4 -14.22 -3.44 -24.43
N GLN A 5 -14.90 -3.77 -25.54
CA GLN A 5 -16.36 -3.73 -25.63
C GLN A 5 -17.05 -4.77 -24.74
N LYS A 6 -16.43 -5.94 -24.51
CA LYS A 6 -16.94 -6.93 -23.55
C LYS A 6 -16.86 -6.39 -22.13
N ILE A 7 -15.73 -5.74 -21.79
CA ILE A 7 -15.46 -5.20 -20.46
C ILE A 7 -16.37 -4.01 -20.13
N ARG A 8 -16.58 -3.08 -21.08
CA ARG A 8 -17.38 -1.85 -20.88
C ARG A 8 -18.82 -2.13 -20.42
N LYS A 9 -19.39 -3.29 -20.78
CA LYS A 9 -20.74 -3.70 -20.38
C LYS A 9 -20.89 -3.88 -18.86
N PHE A 10 -19.79 -4.08 -18.14
CA PHE A 10 -19.81 -4.26 -16.69
C PHE A 10 -19.87 -2.95 -15.90
N PHE A 11 -19.72 -1.79 -16.55
CA PHE A 11 -19.64 -0.49 -15.88
C PHE A 11 -20.92 0.32 -16.05
N PRO A 12 -21.71 0.55 -14.97
CA PRO A 12 -22.96 1.31 -15.04
C PRO A 12 -22.78 2.72 -15.60
N ALA A 13 -21.68 3.41 -15.23
CA ALA A 13 -21.38 4.75 -15.72
C ALA A 13 -21.26 4.81 -17.26
N ILE A 14 -20.69 3.78 -17.88
CA ILE A 14 -20.54 3.71 -19.34
C ILE A 14 -21.89 3.41 -20.00
N LYS A 15 -22.68 2.51 -19.41
CA LYS A 15 -24.05 2.22 -19.86
C LYS A 15 -24.96 3.45 -19.82
N ALA A 16 -24.75 4.34 -18.84
CA ALA A 16 -25.43 5.61 -18.72
C ALA A 16 -24.94 6.69 -19.72
N GLY A 17 -24.06 6.34 -20.67
CA GLY A 17 -23.54 7.26 -21.68
C GLY A 17 -22.43 8.20 -21.20
N ARG A 18 -21.89 8.02 -19.98
CA ARG A 18 -20.86 8.91 -19.44
C ARG A 18 -19.48 8.58 -20.02
N ILE A 19 -18.78 9.62 -20.46
CA ILE A 19 -17.35 9.54 -20.82
C ILE A 19 -16.52 9.64 -19.54
N VAL A 20 -15.77 8.59 -19.21
CA VAL A 20 -14.96 8.51 -17.99
C VAL A 20 -13.49 8.69 -18.36
N SER A 21 -12.93 9.87 -18.08
CA SER A 21 -11.55 10.24 -18.40
C SER A 21 -10.66 10.53 -17.18
N ASN A 22 -11.18 10.42 -15.96
CA ASN A 22 -10.46 10.77 -14.72
C ASN A 22 -10.06 9.54 -13.86
N ASN A 23 -9.73 8.41 -14.51
CA ASN A 23 -9.44 7.15 -13.80
C ASN A 23 -8.16 7.20 -12.97
N ALA A 24 -7.19 8.06 -13.32
CA ALA A 24 -5.98 8.28 -12.53
C ALA A 24 -6.29 8.86 -11.13
N ALA A 25 -7.41 9.57 -10.96
CA ALA A 25 -7.90 10.00 -9.66
C ALA A 25 -8.67 8.87 -8.96
N SER A 26 -9.69 8.32 -9.62
CA SER A 26 -10.45 7.17 -9.13
C SER A 26 -11.18 6.46 -10.26
N THR A 27 -11.17 5.13 -10.21
CA THR A 27 -11.83 4.26 -11.20
C THR A 27 -13.30 4.05 -10.87
N GLN A 28 -14.04 3.52 -11.84
CA GLN A 28 -15.44 3.15 -11.66
C GLN A 28 -15.56 1.73 -11.13
N ALA A 29 -16.59 1.47 -10.33
CA ALA A 29 -16.91 0.13 -9.87
C ALA A 29 -17.72 -0.63 -10.94
N PRO A 30 -17.32 -1.86 -11.30
CA PRO A 30 -18.14 -2.79 -12.04
C PRO A 30 -19.36 -3.23 -11.24
N ILE A 31 -20.47 -3.54 -11.91
CA ILE A 31 -21.73 -3.97 -11.26
C ILE A 31 -21.53 -5.22 -10.39
N GLN A 32 -20.61 -6.12 -10.79
CA GLN A 32 -20.25 -7.34 -10.06
C GLN A 32 -19.86 -7.07 -8.60
N LEU A 33 -19.15 -5.97 -8.33
CA LEU A 33 -18.71 -5.62 -6.98
C LEU A 33 -19.86 -5.09 -6.12
N LEU A 34 -20.84 -4.42 -6.75
CA LEU A 34 -22.04 -3.93 -6.08
C LEU A 34 -22.98 -5.10 -5.75
N ASP A 35 -23.19 -6.01 -6.70
CA ASP A 35 -23.98 -7.24 -6.48
C ASP A 35 -23.36 -8.11 -5.38
N LEU A 36 -22.02 -8.12 -5.26
CA LEU A 36 -21.32 -8.82 -4.19
C LEU A 36 -21.56 -8.15 -2.83
N LEU A 37 -21.49 -6.81 -2.76
CA LEU A 37 -21.77 -6.08 -1.53
C LEU A 37 -23.17 -6.39 -0.99
N ASP A 38 -24.17 -6.38 -1.88
CA ASP A 38 -25.57 -6.69 -1.53
C ASP A 38 -25.73 -8.14 -1.02
N LYS A 39 -24.92 -9.08 -1.49
CA LYS A 39 -24.92 -10.45 -0.96
C LYS A 39 -24.22 -10.55 0.39
N LEU A 40 -23.09 -9.86 0.55
CA LEU A 40 -22.30 -9.93 1.78
C LEU A 40 -23.01 -9.28 2.97
N ILE A 41 -23.76 -8.19 2.76
CA ILE A 41 -24.41 -7.47 3.86
C ILE A 41 -25.46 -8.33 4.60
N VAL A 42 -26.09 -9.28 3.91
CA VAL A 42 -27.08 -10.20 4.51
C VAL A 42 -26.43 -11.16 5.53
N GLN A 43 -25.19 -11.55 5.29
CA GLN A 43 -24.43 -12.48 6.15
C GLN A 43 -23.38 -11.77 7.01
N TYR A 44 -23.40 -10.44 7.04
CA TYR A 44 -22.37 -9.66 7.71
C TYR A 44 -22.39 -9.89 9.23
N ASP A 45 -21.19 -10.11 9.77
CA ASP A 45 -20.92 -10.08 11.20
C ASP A 45 -19.49 -9.56 11.41
N ASN A 46 -19.13 -9.23 12.65
CA ASN A 46 -17.78 -8.78 12.96
C ASN A 46 -16.77 -9.94 12.88
N VAL A 47 -15.50 -9.62 12.59
CA VAL A 47 -14.42 -10.60 12.45
C VAL A 47 -13.72 -10.89 13.78
N HIS A 48 -13.14 -12.09 13.91
CA HIS A 48 -12.26 -12.55 15.00
C HIS A 48 -12.88 -12.65 16.40
N ARG A 49 -14.13 -12.22 16.60
CA ARG A 49 -14.75 -12.16 17.94
C ARG A 49 -16.01 -13.02 18.11
N GLY A 50 -16.61 -13.48 17.02
CA GLY A 50 -17.87 -14.23 17.06
C GLY A 50 -17.69 -15.73 16.85
N GLN A 51 -18.59 -16.51 17.45
CA GLN A 51 -18.71 -17.96 17.24
C GLN A 51 -19.89 -18.30 16.33
N SER A 52 -20.65 -17.30 15.88
CA SER A 52 -21.75 -17.49 14.93
C SER A 52 -21.20 -17.99 13.58
N GLN A 53 -22.01 -18.72 12.83
CA GLN A 53 -21.63 -19.14 11.48
C GLN A 53 -21.30 -17.93 10.59
N SER A 54 -22.05 -16.84 10.71
CA SER A 54 -21.81 -15.59 9.98
C SER A 54 -20.46 -14.95 10.32
N SER A 55 -20.07 -14.93 11.60
CA SER A 55 -18.78 -14.40 12.03
C SER A 55 -17.62 -15.25 11.51
N LEU A 56 -17.73 -16.58 11.59
CA LEU A 56 -16.71 -17.48 11.05
C LEU A 56 -16.52 -17.31 9.54
N LEU A 57 -17.62 -17.28 8.78
CA LEU A 57 -17.58 -17.08 7.32
C LEU A 57 -17.05 -15.69 6.94
N THR A 58 -17.41 -14.66 7.71
CA THR A 58 -16.93 -13.29 7.45
C THR A 58 -15.44 -13.19 7.75
N THR A 59 -14.96 -13.81 8.83
CA THR A 59 -13.52 -13.90 9.14
C THR A 59 -12.76 -14.63 8.05
N GLU A 60 -13.23 -15.77 7.58
CA GLU A 60 -12.56 -16.53 6.52
C GLU A 60 -12.40 -15.68 5.24
N ARG A 61 -13.48 -15.01 4.80
CA ARG A 61 -13.45 -14.12 3.62
C ARG A 61 -12.53 -12.92 3.83
N PHE A 62 -12.58 -12.30 5.01
CA PHE A 62 -11.74 -11.17 5.36
C PHE A 62 -10.25 -11.57 5.34
N GLU A 63 -9.90 -12.69 5.94
CA GLU A 63 -8.52 -13.19 5.98
C GLU A 63 -8.00 -13.61 4.60
N SER A 64 -8.82 -14.33 3.81
CA SER A 64 -8.50 -14.72 2.42
C SER A 64 -8.29 -13.51 1.50
N SER A 65 -8.86 -12.36 1.87
CA SER A 65 -8.63 -11.11 1.15
C SER A 65 -7.16 -10.67 1.25
N TYR A 66 -6.53 -10.83 2.41
CA TYR A 66 -5.11 -10.52 2.56
C TYR A 66 -4.22 -11.47 1.75
N ASP A 67 -4.57 -12.76 1.64
CA ASP A 67 -3.84 -13.69 0.78
C ASP A 67 -3.94 -13.32 -0.68
N THR A 68 -5.15 -12.99 -1.14
CA THR A 68 -5.39 -12.54 -2.52
C THR A 68 -4.56 -11.30 -2.82
N ILE A 69 -4.56 -10.34 -1.90
CA ILE A 69 -3.78 -9.09 -2.04
C ILE A 69 -2.27 -9.38 -2.04
N ALA A 70 -1.79 -10.28 -1.17
CA ALA A 70 -0.39 -10.67 -1.11
C ALA A 70 0.06 -11.33 -2.43
N GLN A 71 -0.71 -12.30 -2.93
CA GLN A 71 -0.42 -12.98 -4.20
C GLN A 71 -0.35 -11.99 -5.37
N PHE A 72 -1.27 -11.03 -5.42
CA PHE A 72 -1.35 -10.08 -6.53
C PHE A 72 -0.11 -9.20 -6.70
N VAL A 73 0.59 -8.90 -5.61
CA VAL A 73 1.82 -8.09 -5.64
C VAL A 73 3.09 -8.92 -5.46
N GLY A 74 3.00 -10.25 -5.50
CA GLY A 74 4.14 -11.16 -5.29
C GLY A 74 4.69 -11.16 -3.86
N ALA A 75 3.91 -10.73 -2.86
CA ALA A 75 4.36 -10.75 -1.47
C ALA A 75 4.44 -12.21 -0.93
N PRO A 76 5.41 -12.52 -0.05
CA PRO A 76 5.59 -13.90 0.44
C PRO A 76 4.40 -14.47 1.20
N SER A 77 3.67 -13.63 1.93
CA SER A 77 2.45 -14.03 2.65
C SER A 77 1.59 -12.82 3.02
N ARG A 78 0.37 -13.08 3.51
CA ARG A 78 -0.49 -12.06 4.11
C ARG A 78 0.15 -11.27 5.25
N LYS A 79 1.15 -11.82 5.94
CA LYS A 79 1.83 -11.12 7.05
C LYS A 79 2.52 -9.84 6.60
N ASN A 80 2.85 -9.75 5.32
CA ASN A 80 3.48 -8.59 4.71
C ASN A 80 2.49 -7.49 4.31
N ILE A 81 1.17 -7.74 4.39
CA ILE A 81 0.13 -6.85 3.89
C ILE A 81 -0.60 -6.21 5.06
N ILE A 82 -0.55 -4.89 5.15
CA ILE A 82 -1.33 -4.10 6.09
C ILE A 82 -2.37 -3.29 5.31
N LEU A 83 -3.62 -3.31 5.76
CA LEU A 83 -4.70 -2.56 5.13
C LEU A 83 -5.03 -1.30 5.92
N TYR A 84 -5.17 -0.20 5.19
CA TYR A 84 -5.54 1.12 5.69
C TYR A 84 -6.65 1.70 4.82
N ARG A 85 -7.09 2.94 5.06
CA ARG A 85 -8.14 3.59 4.24
C ARG A 85 -7.67 3.91 2.83
N ASN A 86 -6.37 4.15 2.63
CA ASN A 86 -5.75 4.51 1.35
C ASN A 86 -4.21 4.48 1.45
N ALA A 87 -3.53 4.72 0.33
CA ALA A 87 -2.07 4.82 0.23
C ALA A 87 -1.51 5.94 1.11
N THR A 88 -2.23 7.07 1.27
CA THR A 88 -1.80 8.17 2.13
C THR A 88 -1.65 7.70 3.57
N GLU A 89 -2.64 6.97 4.09
CA GLU A 89 -2.59 6.44 5.45
C GLU A 89 -1.52 5.36 5.60
N ALA A 90 -1.33 4.51 4.59
CA ALA A 90 -0.22 3.56 4.53
C ALA A 90 1.15 4.23 4.58
N ILE A 91 1.37 5.35 3.88
CA ILE A 91 2.63 6.08 3.93
C ILE A 91 2.81 6.77 5.28
N ASN A 92 1.73 7.33 5.85
CA ASN A 92 1.77 7.92 7.18
C ASN A 92 2.08 6.89 8.27
N SER A 93 1.61 5.64 8.14
CA SER A 93 1.95 4.60 9.10
C SER A 93 3.46 4.34 9.10
N VAL A 94 4.10 4.30 7.94
CA VAL A 94 5.56 4.17 7.83
C VAL A 94 6.26 5.40 8.44
N MET A 95 5.81 6.61 8.11
CA MET A 95 6.35 7.85 8.67
C MET A 95 6.34 7.83 10.21
N TYR A 96 5.19 7.53 10.83
CA TYR A 96 5.08 7.50 12.29
C TYR A 96 5.85 6.35 12.93
N SER A 97 5.92 5.17 12.29
CA SER A 97 6.75 4.08 12.79
C SER A 97 8.24 4.41 12.74
N LEU A 98 8.72 5.09 11.69
CA LEU A 98 10.11 5.49 11.56
C LEU A 98 10.47 6.73 12.38
N MET A 99 9.49 7.54 12.79
CA MET A 99 9.71 8.77 13.59
C MET A 99 10.61 8.53 14.80
N THR A 100 10.44 7.40 15.50
CA THR A 100 11.23 7.06 16.69
C THR A 100 12.63 6.51 16.38
N GLU A 101 12.97 6.32 15.10
CA GLU A 101 14.25 5.77 14.67
C GLU A 101 15.17 6.76 13.96
N PHE A 102 14.68 7.96 13.62
CA PHE A 102 15.52 9.02 13.05
C PHE A 102 16.48 9.58 14.11
N LYS A 103 17.71 9.86 13.68
CA LYS A 103 18.75 10.47 14.52
C LYS A 103 19.08 11.88 14.03
N ASP A 104 19.62 12.71 14.92
CA ASP A 104 20.03 14.06 14.57
C ASP A 104 21.09 14.07 13.46
N GLY A 105 20.83 14.80 12.39
CA GLY A 105 21.63 14.85 11.17
C GLY A 105 21.32 13.76 10.14
N ASP A 106 20.29 12.94 10.35
CA ASP A 106 19.77 12.04 9.30
C ASP A 106 19.09 12.83 8.17
N ASN A 107 18.85 12.18 7.04
CA ASN A 107 18.04 12.74 5.97
C ASN A 107 17.07 11.70 5.35
N VAL A 108 16.03 12.23 4.72
CA VAL A 108 15.13 11.54 3.80
C VAL A 108 15.37 12.11 2.41
N VAL A 109 15.51 11.25 1.41
CA VAL A 109 15.58 11.67 0.00
C VAL A 109 14.28 11.30 -0.69
N THR A 110 13.63 12.30 -1.29
CA THR A 110 12.41 12.17 -2.08
C THR A 110 12.53 12.90 -3.42
N THR A 111 11.46 13.05 -4.19
CA THR A 111 11.51 13.62 -5.55
C THR A 111 10.49 14.73 -5.77
N PHE A 112 10.76 15.62 -6.74
CA PHE A 112 9.76 16.59 -7.19
C PHE A 112 8.59 15.97 -7.97
N MET A 113 8.62 14.65 -8.23
CA MET A 113 7.56 13.93 -8.95
C MET A 113 6.50 13.33 -8.03
N GLU A 114 6.69 13.44 -6.71
CA GLU A 114 5.80 12.82 -5.73
C GLU A 114 4.39 13.39 -5.75
N HIS A 115 3.42 12.52 -5.52
CA HIS A 115 2.11 12.96 -5.06
C HIS A 115 2.22 13.50 -3.63
N ASN A 116 1.33 14.44 -3.24
CA ASN A 116 1.33 15.01 -1.88
C ASN A 116 1.26 13.94 -0.78
N SER A 117 0.61 12.81 -1.03
CA SER A 117 0.57 11.65 -0.12
C SER A 117 1.94 11.06 0.22
N ASN A 118 2.94 11.22 -0.66
CA ASN A 118 4.31 10.74 -0.46
C ASN A 118 5.33 11.88 -0.31
N TYR A 119 4.90 13.16 -0.25
CA TYR A 119 5.77 14.30 0.03
C TYR A 119 5.45 14.95 1.37
N VAL A 120 4.18 15.30 1.58
CA VAL A 120 3.71 16.03 2.78
C VAL A 120 4.04 15.31 4.09
N PRO A 121 3.91 13.97 4.21
CA PRO A 121 4.31 13.29 5.44
C PRO A 121 5.78 13.53 5.79
N TRP A 122 6.71 13.37 4.84
CA TRP A 122 8.14 13.54 5.09
C TRP A 122 8.51 14.99 5.36
N TYR A 123 7.89 15.94 4.66
CA TYR A 123 8.03 17.36 4.95
C TYR A 123 7.57 17.67 6.39
N GLY A 124 6.35 17.27 6.76
CA GLY A 124 5.83 17.48 8.12
C GLY A 124 6.69 16.82 9.19
N LEU A 125 7.17 15.60 8.94
CA LEU A 125 8.07 14.89 9.85
C LEU A 125 9.37 15.70 10.09
N CYS A 126 10.04 16.10 9.02
CA CYS A 126 11.35 16.75 9.08
C CYS A 126 11.26 18.21 9.56
N SER A 127 10.25 18.95 9.12
CA SER A 127 10.15 20.40 9.33
C SER A 127 9.28 20.80 10.52
N GLU A 128 8.33 19.96 10.94
CA GLU A 128 7.33 20.34 11.96
C GLU A 128 7.35 19.44 13.21
N ILE A 129 7.59 18.14 13.03
CA ILE A 129 7.47 17.15 14.11
C ILE A 129 8.81 16.94 14.82
N LEU A 130 9.83 16.43 14.11
CA LEU A 130 11.14 16.08 14.71
C LEU A 130 11.88 17.26 15.36
N PRO A 131 11.81 18.51 14.85
CA PRO A 131 12.42 19.65 15.52
C PRO A 131 11.89 19.90 16.94
N LYS A 132 10.62 19.57 17.21
CA LYS A 132 10.04 19.68 18.57
C LYS A 132 10.65 18.69 19.56
N PHE A 133 11.27 17.62 19.05
CA PHE A 133 12.02 16.63 19.83
C PHE A 133 13.54 16.89 19.82
N GLY A 134 13.99 18.01 19.26
CA GLY A 134 15.42 18.33 19.16
C GLY A 134 16.18 17.47 18.14
N VAL A 135 15.47 16.79 17.24
CA VAL A 135 16.06 15.96 16.19
C VAL A 135 15.96 16.70 14.85
N LYS A 136 17.08 17.00 14.23
CA LYS A 136 17.12 17.64 12.90
C LYS A 136 17.28 16.59 11.83
N VAL A 137 16.33 16.56 10.90
CA VAL A 137 16.37 15.68 9.71
C VAL A 137 16.14 16.54 8.48
N GLU A 138 16.93 16.32 7.43
CA GLU A 138 16.75 17.01 6.16
C GLU A 138 15.78 16.23 5.25
N CYS A 139 14.88 16.95 4.58
CA CYS A 139 14.10 16.42 3.46
C CYS A 139 14.73 16.93 2.16
N ARG A 140 15.39 16.05 1.41
CA ARG A 140 16.13 16.36 0.18
C ARG A 140 15.32 15.97 -1.04
N LEU A 141 15.34 16.80 -2.09
CA LEU A 141 14.48 16.64 -3.27
C LEU A 141 15.28 16.42 -4.55
N ALA A 142 15.20 15.20 -5.10
CA ALA A 142 15.71 14.85 -6.41
C ALA A 142 14.88 15.53 -7.51
N ARG A 143 15.58 15.96 -8.56
CA ARG A 143 14.99 16.68 -9.70
C ARG A 143 14.51 15.68 -10.74
N PHE A 144 13.77 16.18 -11.71
CA PHE A 144 13.46 15.48 -12.94
C PHE A 144 13.78 16.42 -14.10
N ASP A 145 14.04 15.82 -15.26
CA ASP A 145 14.25 16.52 -16.51
C ASP A 145 12.90 17.08 -17.00
N LYS A 146 12.84 18.40 -17.21
CA LYS A 146 11.57 19.09 -17.52
C LYS A 146 11.08 18.84 -18.95
N GLU A 147 11.95 18.40 -19.86
CA GLU A 147 11.59 18.17 -21.26
C GLU A 147 11.08 16.75 -21.46
N THR A 148 11.78 15.77 -20.89
CA THR A 148 11.48 14.35 -21.01
C THR A 148 10.55 13.83 -19.91
N GLY A 149 10.46 14.54 -18.79
CA GLY A 149 9.74 14.10 -17.59
C GLY A 149 10.43 12.96 -16.84
N ALA A 150 11.68 12.62 -17.18
CA ALA A 150 12.43 11.54 -16.55
C ALA A 150 13.06 11.95 -15.21
N LEU A 151 13.06 11.06 -14.23
CA LEU A 151 13.77 11.28 -12.96
C LEU A 151 15.28 11.42 -13.19
N ASP A 152 15.88 12.47 -12.61
CA ASP A 152 17.32 12.71 -12.65
C ASP A 152 18.00 11.79 -11.64
N LEU A 153 18.37 10.58 -12.09
CA LEU A 153 18.98 9.55 -11.25
C LEU A 153 20.36 9.95 -10.74
N ASP A 154 21.11 10.77 -11.48
CA ASP A 154 22.43 11.24 -11.05
C ASP A 154 22.28 12.26 -9.92
N HIS A 155 21.31 13.18 -10.03
CA HIS A 155 21.00 14.07 -8.92
C HIS A 155 20.44 13.30 -7.72
N LEU A 156 19.55 12.34 -7.92
CA LEU A 156 19.07 11.47 -6.84
C LEU A 156 20.25 10.81 -6.11
N LYS A 157 21.17 10.20 -6.85
CA LYS A 157 22.38 9.57 -6.30
C LYS A 157 23.25 10.54 -5.52
N SER A 158 23.39 11.78 -5.99
CA SER A 158 24.18 12.81 -5.29
C SER A 158 23.60 13.25 -3.93
N LEU A 159 22.30 13.03 -3.71
CA LEU A 159 21.61 13.37 -2.46
C LEU A 159 21.67 12.26 -1.40
N VAL A 160 21.99 11.03 -1.82
CA VAL A 160 22.03 9.85 -0.96
C VAL A 160 23.43 9.71 -0.36
N ASP A 161 23.49 9.61 0.97
CA ASP A 161 24.74 9.49 1.74
C ASP A 161 24.57 8.57 2.97
N LYS A 162 25.63 8.46 3.77
CA LYS A 162 25.66 7.65 5.01
C LYS A 162 24.67 8.09 6.10
N ARG A 163 23.98 9.21 5.92
CA ARG A 163 22.94 9.75 6.80
C ARG A 163 21.54 9.58 6.22
N THR A 164 21.42 9.11 4.98
CA THR A 164 20.12 8.87 4.33
C THR A 164 19.46 7.62 4.92
N LYS A 165 18.48 7.81 5.80
CA LYS A 165 17.74 6.68 6.40
C LYS A 165 16.75 6.06 5.42
N LEU A 166 16.10 6.89 4.62
CA LEU A 166 15.01 6.52 3.73
C LEU A 166 15.14 7.23 2.38
N VAL A 167 14.95 6.47 1.30
CA VAL A 167 14.65 6.98 -0.03
C VAL A 167 13.18 6.67 -0.31
N CYS A 168 12.38 7.66 -0.68
CA CYS A 168 10.99 7.45 -1.07
C CYS A 168 10.71 8.03 -2.46
N CYS A 169 10.04 7.24 -3.31
CA CYS A 169 9.80 7.63 -4.70
C CYS A 169 8.47 7.10 -5.23
N THR A 170 7.79 7.86 -6.08
CA THR A 170 6.67 7.36 -6.86
C THR A 170 7.14 6.36 -7.91
N GLY A 171 6.48 5.21 -8.02
CA GLY A 171 6.80 4.24 -9.08
C GLY A 171 6.27 4.69 -10.45
N VAL A 172 5.13 5.39 -10.48
CA VAL A 172 4.59 6.04 -11.68
C VAL A 172 4.00 7.39 -11.30
N SER A 173 4.51 8.47 -11.90
CA SER A 173 3.98 9.82 -11.66
C SER A 173 2.50 9.90 -12.08
N ASN A 174 1.64 10.35 -11.18
CA ASN A 174 0.22 10.56 -11.49
C ASN A 174 -0.03 11.76 -12.42
N PHE A 175 0.95 12.65 -12.57
CA PHE A 175 0.86 13.83 -13.42
C PHE A 175 1.52 13.58 -14.78
N LEU A 176 2.78 13.15 -14.79
CA LEU A 176 3.54 12.95 -16.04
C LEU A 176 3.32 11.58 -16.68
N GLY A 177 2.85 10.58 -15.93
CA GLY A 177 2.78 9.19 -16.37
C GLY A 177 4.16 8.50 -16.46
N THR A 178 5.24 9.20 -16.11
CA THR A 178 6.60 8.65 -16.10
C THR A 178 6.69 7.44 -15.19
N LYS A 179 7.15 6.31 -15.73
CA LYS A 179 7.48 5.10 -14.96
C LYS A 179 8.93 5.19 -14.49
N ASN A 180 9.12 5.30 -13.18
CA ASN A 180 10.45 5.41 -12.60
C ASN A 180 11.14 4.04 -12.51
N PRO A 181 12.44 3.94 -12.80
CA PRO A 181 13.16 2.67 -12.79
C PRO A 181 13.47 2.23 -11.36
N ILE A 182 12.50 1.60 -10.68
CA ILE A 182 12.57 1.21 -9.26
C ILE A 182 13.85 0.43 -8.92
N LYS A 183 14.28 -0.51 -9.77
CA LYS A 183 15.52 -1.28 -9.53
C LYS A 183 16.78 -0.40 -9.48
N LYS A 184 16.88 0.62 -10.32
CA LYS A 184 17.99 1.60 -10.26
C LYS A 184 17.91 2.47 -9.01
N ILE A 185 16.70 2.82 -8.57
CA ILE A 185 16.49 3.57 -7.33
C ILE A 185 16.90 2.73 -6.12
N ARG A 186 16.60 1.43 -6.13
CA ARG A 186 17.05 0.46 -5.13
C ARG A 186 18.58 0.40 -5.06
N GLU A 187 19.26 0.27 -6.20
CA GLU A 187 20.74 0.30 -6.27
C GLU A 187 21.32 1.59 -5.65
N ILE A 188 20.70 2.74 -5.93
CA ILE A 188 21.11 4.02 -5.34
C ILE A 188 20.91 4.00 -3.81
N ALA A 189 19.74 3.56 -3.33
CA ALA A 189 19.44 3.47 -1.90
C ALA A 189 20.35 2.46 -1.17
N ASP A 190 20.78 1.38 -1.83
CA ASP A 190 21.75 0.42 -1.30
C ASP A 190 23.15 1.00 -1.14
N SER A 191 23.52 1.94 -2.02
CA SER A 191 24.84 2.58 -1.99
C SER A 191 25.04 3.59 -0.84
N SER A 192 24.00 3.86 -0.04
CA SER A 192 24.05 4.91 0.99
C SER A 192 25.02 4.60 2.13
N GLY A 193 25.18 3.32 2.49
CA GLY A 193 25.94 2.89 3.67
C GLY A 193 25.28 3.25 5.02
N TYR A 194 24.02 3.70 5.02
CA TYR A 194 23.27 3.97 6.25
C TYR A 194 23.08 2.68 7.06
N THR A 195 23.38 2.70 8.36
CA THR A 195 23.23 1.52 9.22
C THR A 195 21.85 1.51 9.87
N GLN A 196 20.98 0.61 9.42
CA GLN A 196 19.65 0.42 9.98
C GLN A 196 19.70 -0.24 11.36
N PRO A 197 18.62 -0.15 12.18
CA PRO A 197 18.55 -0.87 13.45
C PRO A 197 18.71 -2.39 13.34
N SER A 198 18.47 -2.97 12.17
CA SER A 198 18.74 -4.38 11.86
C SER A 198 20.23 -4.71 11.69
N GLY A 199 21.09 -3.71 11.49
CA GLY A 199 22.48 -3.88 11.10
C GLY A 199 22.72 -3.86 9.58
N GLU A 200 21.66 -3.88 8.76
CA GLU A 200 21.78 -3.71 7.31
C GLU A 200 22.37 -2.33 6.97
N LYS A 201 23.29 -2.30 5.99
CA LYS A 201 23.97 -1.08 5.53
C LYS A 201 23.38 -0.57 4.22
N LYS A 202 22.12 -0.13 4.26
CA LYS A 202 21.39 0.49 3.15
C LYS A 202 20.32 1.44 3.68
N SER A 203 19.91 2.40 2.86
CA SER A 203 18.70 3.17 3.12
C SER A 203 17.49 2.26 2.92
N TYR A 204 16.40 2.48 3.66
CA TYR A 204 15.14 1.86 3.29
C TYR A 204 14.61 2.49 2.00
N LEU A 205 13.83 1.74 1.23
CA LEU A 205 13.15 2.18 0.02
C LEU A 205 11.63 2.06 0.18
N LEU A 206 10.95 3.20 0.13
CA LEU A 206 9.49 3.25 0.04
C LEU A 206 9.06 3.66 -1.36
N ILE A 207 8.19 2.86 -1.98
CA ILE A 207 7.60 3.19 -3.28
C ILE A 207 6.11 3.52 -3.11
N ASP A 208 5.70 4.69 -3.61
CA ASP A 208 4.28 4.97 -3.88
C ASP A 208 3.89 4.24 -5.18
N GLY A 209 3.18 3.13 -4.99
CA GLY A 209 2.67 2.25 -6.03
C GLY A 209 1.26 2.60 -6.50
N ALA A 210 0.66 3.71 -6.07
CA ALA A 210 -0.76 3.99 -6.34
C ALA A 210 -1.13 4.04 -7.83
N GLN A 211 -0.19 4.39 -8.72
CA GLN A 211 -0.37 4.31 -10.18
C GLN A 211 0.38 3.14 -10.83
N VAL A 212 1.26 2.46 -10.08
CA VAL A 212 1.97 1.26 -10.55
C VAL A 212 0.98 0.09 -10.61
N VAL A 213 0.35 -0.21 -9.47
CA VAL A 213 -0.47 -1.41 -9.28
C VAL A 213 -1.66 -1.51 -10.25
N PRO A 214 -2.36 -0.41 -10.61
CA PRO A 214 -3.42 -0.49 -11.62
C PRO A 214 -2.93 -0.73 -13.05
N SER A 215 -1.63 -0.50 -13.35
CA SER A 215 -1.12 -0.38 -14.72
C SER A 215 -0.01 -1.38 -15.08
N ALA A 216 0.46 -2.18 -14.12
CA ALA A 216 1.51 -3.16 -14.30
C ALA A 216 1.37 -4.32 -13.31
N PHE A 217 1.84 -5.50 -13.71
CA PHE A 217 2.11 -6.58 -12.77
C PHE A 217 3.25 -6.17 -11.84
N VAL A 218 3.09 -6.44 -10.56
CA VAL A 218 4.06 -6.07 -9.52
C VAL A 218 4.52 -7.34 -8.82
N ASP A 219 5.84 -7.47 -8.66
CA ASP A 219 6.46 -8.42 -7.76
C ASP A 219 7.35 -7.64 -6.80
N VAL A 220 6.87 -7.42 -5.58
CA VAL A 220 7.58 -6.64 -4.55
C VAL A 220 8.89 -7.29 -4.12
N LYS A 221 9.03 -8.61 -4.30
CA LYS A 221 10.27 -9.33 -4.01
C LYS A 221 11.30 -9.09 -5.11
N ASP A 222 10.89 -9.14 -6.38
CA ASP A 222 11.77 -8.80 -7.51
C ASP A 222 12.19 -7.32 -7.51
N LEU A 223 11.33 -6.43 -7.01
CA LEU A 223 11.64 -5.01 -6.85
C LEU A 223 12.54 -4.70 -5.64
N ASP A 224 12.71 -5.65 -4.71
CA ASP A 224 13.46 -5.52 -3.43
C ASP A 224 13.12 -4.23 -2.65
N VAL A 225 11.83 -3.91 -2.57
CA VAL A 225 11.33 -2.73 -1.84
C VAL A 225 11.15 -3.03 -0.35
N ASP A 226 11.42 -2.05 0.50
CA ASP A 226 11.17 -2.18 1.94
C ASP A 226 9.70 -1.91 2.28
N PHE A 227 9.12 -0.93 1.58
CA PHE A 227 7.73 -0.51 1.71
C PHE A 227 7.13 -0.23 0.33
N PHE A 228 5.87 -0.62 0.13
CA PHE A 228 5.17 -0.36 -1.14
C PHE A 228 3.68 -0.10 -0.87
N ALA A 229 3.20 1.10 -1.19
CA ALA A 229 1.85 1.56 -0.82
C ALA A 229 0.95 1.81 -2.03
N TRP A 230 -0.33 1.44 -1.96
CA TRP A 230 -1.30 1.71 -3.03
C TRP A 230 -2.74 1.81 -2.52
N SER A 231 -3.66 2.18 -3.42
CA SER A 231 -5.09 2.36 -3.10
C SER A 231 -6.00 1.63 -4.07
N PHE A 232 -7.03 0.97 -3.55
CA PHE A 232 -7.95 0.16 -4.37
C PHE A 232 -8.99 0.99 -5.13
N HIS A 233 -9.22 2.26 -4.76
CA HIS A 233 -10.11 3.15 -5.53
C HIS A 233 -9.57 3.45 -6.95
N LYS A 234 -8.28 3.21 -7.20
CA LYS A 234 -7.67 3.25 -8.54
C LYS A 234 -7.70 1.88 -9.24
N MET A 235 -8.31 0.88 -8.61
CA MET A 235 -8.36 -0.52 -9.03
C MET A 235 -9.78 -1.09 -8.91
N LEU A 236 -10.76 -0.40 -9.47
CA LEU A 236 -12.17 -0.78 -9.53
C LEU A 236 -12.94 -0.71 -8.18
N ALA A 237 -12.27 -0.46 -7.05
CA ALA A 237 -12.86 -0.58 -5.71
C ALA A 237 -12.80 0.74 -4.89
N PRO A 238 -13.75 1.67 -5.09
CA PRO A 238 -13.81 2.94 -4.36
C PRO A 238 -14.39 2.81 -2.93
N PHE A 239 -14.00 1.78 -2.18
CA PHE A 239 -14.61 1.41 -0.88
C PHE A 239 -13.79 1.81 0.34
N GLY A 240 -12.84 2.74 0.19
CA GLY A 240 -12.03 3.25 1.31
C GLY A 240 -11.05 2.21 1.86
N VAL A 241 -10.37 1.49 0.96
CA VAL A 241 -9.27 0.58 1.30
C VAL A 241 -8.03 0.96 0.48
N GLY A 242 -6.88 0.91 1.15
CA GLY A 242 -5.54 0.89 0.57
C GLY A 242 -4.69 -0.15 1.28
N ALA A 243 -3.50 -0.36 0.78
CA ALA A 243 -2.58 -1.36 1.31
C ALA A 243 -1.16 -0.84 1.41
N LEU A 244 -0.44 -1.40 2.37
CA LEU A 244 1.00 -1.32 2.53
C LEU A 244 1.54 -2.75 2.46
N TYR A 245 2.43 -3.00 1.51
CA TYR A 245 3.41 -4.08 1.65
C TYR A 245 4.59 -3.57 2.46
N ALA A 246 5.10 -4.40 3.37
CA ALA A 246 6.39 -4.21 3.99
C ALA A 246 7.09 -5.55 4.28
N ARG A 247 8.42 -5.53 4.36
CA ARG A 247 9.20 -6.71 4.76
C ARG A 247 8.78 -7.18 6.17
N GLU A 248 8.69 -8.49 6.38
CA GLU A 248 8.13 -9.06 7.62
C GLU A 248 8.98 -8.66 8.84
N GLU A 249 10.30 -8.67 8.70
CA GLU A 249 11.27 -8.28 9.72
C GLU A 249 11.15 -6.81 10.13
N LEU A 250 10.68 -5.93 9.23
CA LEU A 250 10.41 -4.53 9.54
C LEU A 250 9.11 -4.44 10.35
N LEU A 251 8.03 -5.08 9.88
CA LEU A 251 6.74 -5.08 10.57
C LEU A 251 6.80 -5.64 12.00
N LEU A 252 7.62 -6.66 12.23
CA LEU A 252 7.85 -7.22 13.57
C LEU A 252 8.42 -6.18 14.54
N LYS A 253 9.34 -5.32 14.08
CA LYS A 253 10.01 -4.29 14.90
C LYS A 253 9.25 -2.97 14.96
N MET A 254 8.54 -2.61 13.89
CA MET A 254 7.80 -1.35 13.79
C MET A 254 6.76 -1.23 14.90
N ARG A 255 6.61 -0.02 15.44
CA ARG A 255 5.53 0.30 16.36
C ARG A 255 4.20 0.46 15.59
N PRO A 256 3.06 0.00 16.15
CA PRO A 256 1.75 0.23 15.55
C PRO A 256 1.47 1.71 15.29
N PHE A 257 0.79 2.01 14.18
CA PHE A 257 0.33 3.37 13.85
C PHE A 257 -0.89 3.77 14.69
N LEU A 258 -1.86 2.85 14.82
CA LEU A 258 -3.04 3.00 15.67
C LEU A 258 -2.97 1.98 16.81
N TYR A 259 -3.41 2.39 18.00
CA TYR A 259 -3.48 1.54 19.19
C TYR A 259 -4.95 1.42 19.63
N GLY A 260 -5.39 0.20 19.95
CA GLY A 260 -6.79 -0.07 20.30
C GLY A 260 -7.07 -1.56 20.47
N GLY A 261 -8.35 -1.95 20.37
CA GLY A 261 -8.74 -3.37 20.33
C GLY A 261 -8.25 -4.08 19.04
N ASP A 262 -8.41 -5.40 18.99
CA ASP A 262 -8.09 -6.30 17.83
C ASP A 262 -6.61 -6.44 17.45
N MET A 263 -5.81 -5.39 17.70
CA MET A 263 -4.35 -5.38 17.49
C MET A 263 -3.54 -5.95 18.66
N ILE A 264 -4.20 -6.25 19.78
CA ILE A 264 -3.60 -6.84 20.98
C ILE A 264 -3.62 -8.38 20.91
N ALA A 265 -2.66 -9.04 21.54
CA ALA A 265 -2.73 -10.47 21.76
C ALA A 265 -3.79 -10.78 22.84
N GLU A 266 -4.59 -11.83 22.59
CA GLU A 266 -5.69 -12.22 23.48
C GLU A 266 -5.19 -12.51 24.91
N GLY A 267 -5.84 -11.89 25.90
CA GLY A 267 -5.47 -12.06 27.32
C GLY A 267 -4.10 -11.47 27.71
N LYS A 268 -3.45 -10.68 26.84
CA LYS A 268 -2.10 -10.11 27.09
C LYS A 268 -2.09 -8.59 27.31
N VAL A 269 -3.14 -8.08 27.94
CA VAL A 269 -3.24 -6.68 28.34
C VAL A 269 -3.26 -6.60 29.86
N GLY A 270 -2.29 -5.90 30.43
CA GLY A 270 -2.21 -5.65 31.87
C GLY A 270 -1.64 -4.26 32.17
N PRO A 271 -1.64 -3.83 33.45
CA PRO A 271 -1.19 -2.51 33.85
C PRO A 271 0.26 -2.19 33.46
N GLU A 272 1.13 -3.20 33.42
CA GLU A 272 2.56 -3.04 33.15
C GLU A 272 2.96 -3.35 31.70
N LYS A 273 2.12 -4.07 30.96
CA LYS A 273 2.47 -4.57 29.62
C LYS A 273 1.26 -4.80 28.73
N VAL A 274 1.45 -4.48 27.45
CA VAL A 274 0.56 -4.86 26.35
C VAL A 274 1.37 -5.66 25.33
N GLU A 275 0.94 -6.88 25.00
CA GLU A 275 1.50 -7.63 23.87
C GLU A 275 0.61 -7.47 22.64
N TYR A 276 1.24 -7.35 21.47
CA TYR A 276 0.53 -7.18 20.21
C TYR A 276 0.23 -8.51 19.54
N ASN A 277 -0.82 -8.52 18.72
CA ASN A 277 -1.23 -9.66 17.93
C ASN A 277 -0.14 -10.03 16.89
N SER A 278 -0.25 -11.22 16.32
CA SER A 278 0.58 -11.64 15.19
C SER A 278 0.34 -10.76 13.95
N LEU A 279 1.27 -10.80 12.99
CA LEU A 279 1.09 -10.09 11.72
C LEU A 279 0.01 -10.78 10.86
N PRO A 280 -0.82 -10.01 10.13
CA PRO A 280 -0.82 -8.55 10.03
C PRO A 280 -1.67 -7.83 11.09
N TRP A 281 -2.35 -8.58 11.96
CA TRP A 281 -3.35 -8.10 12.92
C TRP A 281 -2.83 -7.07 13.92
N LYS A 282 -1.52 -7.10 14.23
CA LYS A 282 -0.79 -6.04 14.96
C LYS A 282 -1.11 -4.61 14.48
N PHE A 283 -1.41 -4.43 13.20
CA PHE A 283 -1.68 -3.12 12.60
C PHE A 283 -3.16 -2.89 12.27
N THR A 284 -4.06 -3.73 12.80
CA THR A 284 -5.50 -3.70 12.51
C THR A 284 -6.26 -3.29 13.78
N ALA A 285 -6.02 -2.07 14.25
CA ALA A 285 -6.62 -1.58 15.48
C ALA A 285 -8.11 -1.21 15.30
N GLY A 286 -8.96 -1.77 16.15
CA GLY A 286 -10.41 -1.62 16.09
C GLY A 286 -11.05 -2.43 14.94
N THR A 287 -12.37 -2.35 14.84
CA THR A 287 -13.11 -3.03 13.77
C THR A 287 -12.70 -2.47 12.40
N PRO A 288 -12.14 -3.30 11.50
CA PRO A 288 -11.66 -2.82 10.21
C PRO A 288 -12.82 -2.59 9.22
N ASN A 289 -12.49 -2.03 8.06
CA ASN A 289 -13.40 -1.98 6.92
C ASN A 289 -13.52 -3.38 6.28
N ILE A 290 -14.30 -4.27 6.92
CA ILE A 290 -14.42 -5.69 6.57
C ILE A 290 -14.96 -5.88 5.14
N LEU A 291 -16.14 -5.31 4.86
CA LEU A 291 -16.79 -5.45 3.54
C LEU A 291 -15.95 -4.81 2.43
N GLY A 292 -15.40 -3.61 2.68
CA GLY A 292 -14.51 -2.95 1.73
C GLY A 292 -13.26 -3.76 1.43
N THR A 293 -12.70 -4.47 2.43
CA THR A 293 -11.54 -5.36 2.27
C THR A 293 -11.88 -6.54 1.36
N ILE A 294 -13.00 -7.23 1.64
CA ILE A 294 -13.46 -8.37 0.84
C ILE A 294 -13.70 -7.95 -0.60
N ILE A 295 -14.40 -6.84 -0.80
CA ILE A 295 -14.71 -6.33 -2.15
C ILE A 295 -13.44 -5.88 -2.87
N SER A 296 -12.49 -5.27 -2.18
CA SER A 296 -11.21 -4.84 -2.79
C SER A 296 -10.36 -6.02 -3.26
N ALA A 297 -10.30 -7.11 -2.50
CA ALA A 297 -9.65 -8.34 -2.94
C ALA A 297 -10.37 -8.97 -4.15
N GLN A 298 -11.71 -8.94 -4.18
CA GLN A 298 -12.45 -9.40 -5.35
C GLN A 298 -12.31 -8.46 -6.55
N ALA A 299 -12.09 -7.17 -6.34
CA ALA A 299 -11.78 -6.21 -7.41
C ALA A 299 -10.45 -6.53 -8.09
N VAL A 300 -9.45 -6.97 -7.32
CA VAL A 300 -8.18 -7.48 -7.87
C VAL A 300 -8.43 -8.71 -8.76
N ARG A 301 -9.20 -9.67 -8.28
CA ARG A 301 -9.55 -10.87 -9.07
C ARG A 301 -10.30 -10.52 -10.35
N LEU A 302 -11.24 -9.59 -10.26
CA LEU A 302 -12.01 -9.11 -11.41
C LEU A 302 -11.14 -8.34 -12.40
N LEU A 303 -10.16 -7.56 -11.93
CA LEU A 303 -9.17 -6.90 -12.77
C LEU A 303 -8.33 -7.91 -13.56
N MET A 304 -7.96 -9.03 -12.93
CA MET A 304 -7.27 -10.14 -13.58
C MET A 304 -8.14 -10.80 -14.66
N ASP A 305 -9.41 -11.05 -14.38
CA ASP A 305 -10.36 -11.55 -15.38
C ASP A 305 -10.52 -10.60 -16.56
N PHE A 306 -10.69 -9.30 -16.31
CA PHE A 306 -10.79 -8.32 -17.39
C PHE A 306 -9.50 -8.21 -18.22
N SER A 307 -8.34 -8.43 -17.60
CA SER A 307 -7.05 -8.31 -18.28
C SER A 307 -6.68 -9.56 -19.07
N LEU A 308 -7.00 -10.75 -18.55
CA LEU A 308 -6.57 -12.04 -19.09
C LEU A 308 -7.67 -12.81 -19.81
N ASN A 309 -8.93 -12.69 -19.37
CA ASN A 309 -10.09 -13.45 -19.87
C ASN A 309 -11.31 -12.54 -20.14
N PRO A 310 -11.24 -11.58 -21.10
CA PRO A 310 -12.29 -10.59 -21.28
C PRO A 310 -13.68 -11.21 -21.54
N GLY A 311 -14.57 -11.12 -20.54
CA GLY A 311 -15.96 -11.60 -20.63
C GLY A 311 -16.22 -12.93 -19.91
N GLU A 312 -15.20 -13.54 -19.31
CA GLU A 312 -15.31 -14.74 -18.48
C GLU A 312 -14.76 -14.47 -17.08
N PHE A 313 -15.25 -15.18 -16.07
CA PHE A 313 -14.79 -15.05 -14.68
C PHE A 313 -14.08 -16.32 -14.24
N ASN A 314 -12.76 -16.33 -14.41
CA ASN A 314 -11.87 -17.42 -14.00
C ASN A 314 -11.29 -17.21 -12.60
N TYR A 315 -11.29 -15.96 -12.09
CA TYR A 315 -10.71 -15.60 -10.81
C TYR A 315 -11.72 -15.01 -9.84
N PHE A 316 -12.62 -14.14 -10.30
CA PHE A 316 -13.63 -13.47 -9.47
C PHE A 316 -14.54 -14.49 -8.79
N MET A 317 -14.67 -14.39 -7.46
CA MET A 317 -15.46 -15.28 -6.62
C MET A 317 -15.04 -16.76 -6.70
N THR A 318 -13.74 -17.02 -6.91
CA THR A 318 -13.16 -18.37 -6.90
C THR A 318 -11.98 -18.47 -5.94
N ASP A 319 -11.60 -19.70 -5.57
CA ASP A 319 -10.40 -20.00 -4.77
C ASP A 319 -9.14 -20.18 -5.62
N LYS A 320 -9.22 -19.92 -6.93
CA LYS A 320 -8.09 -20.07 -7.85
C LYS A 320 -6.98 -19.10 -7.47
N LYS A 321 -5.74 -19.58 -7.36
CA LYS A 321 -4.56 -18.72 -7.12
C LYS A 321 -4.37 -17.73 -8.27
N LEU A 322 -3.92 -16.52 -7.92
CA LEU A 322 -3.58 -15.47 -8.89
C LEU A 322 -2.27 -15.78 -9.62
#